data_AF-A0A7V8CXA0-F1
#
_entry.id   AF-A0A7V8CXA0-F1
#
_cell.length_a   1.000
_cell.length_b   1.000
_cell.length_c   1.000
_cell.angle_alpha   90.00
_cell.angle_beta   90.00
_cell.angle_gamma   90.00
#
_symmetry.space_group_name_H-M   'P 1'
#
loop_
_entity.id
_entity.type
_entity.pdbx_description
1 polymer ?
#
loop_
_entity_poly.entity_id
_entity_poly.type
_entity_poly.pdbx_seq_one_letter_code
_entity_poly.pdbx_strand_id
1 'polypeptide(L)' 'MADTPHNHASPPELQRTLEVWLPLAQHMNELHGWRASAAQLEQLVLITTPMLGGIRSASDAQALLYYSYARMYRGTL' A
#
# COMPACT_ATOMS: atom_id res chain seq x y z
N MET A 1 -12.08 -18.74 25.64
CA MET A 1 -11.55 -19.10 24.32
C MET A 1 -11.55 -17.84 23.48
N ALA A 2 -10.39 -17.19 23.35
CA ALA A 2 -10.24 -15.97 22.55
C ALA A 2 -9.87 -16.40 21.12
N ASP A 3 -10.88 -16.53 20.25
CA ASP A 3 -10.64 -16.68 18.83
C ASP A 3 -10.32 -15.28 18.29
N THR A 4 -9.05 -15.05 18.00
CA THR A 4 -8.59 -13.83 17.36
C THR A 4 -8.89 -14.02 15.88
N PRO A 5 -9.82 -13.26 15.25
CA PRO A 5 -10.04 -13.41 13.83
C PRO A 5 -8.77 -12.97 13.12
N HIS A 6 -8.03 -13.96 12.61
CA HIS A 6 -6.96 -13.74 11.66
C HIS A 6 -7.66 -13.16 10.42
N ASN A 7 -7.55 -11.84 10.27
CA ASN A 7 -8.15 -11.09 9.18
C ASN A 7 -7.49 -11.50 7.86
N HIS A 8 -7.89 -12.65 7.33
CA HIS A 8 -7.72 -12.99 5.94
C HIS A 8 -8.63 -12.04 5.18
N ALA A 9 -8.11 -10.86 4.81
CA ALA A 9 -8.83 -9.88 4.01
C ALA A 9 -9.53 -10.64 2.87
N SER A 10 -10.86 -10.63 2.89
CA SER A 10 -11.62 -11.40 1.92
C SER A 10 -11.33 -10.83 0.52
N PRO A 11 -11.32 -11.64 -0.55
CA PRO A 11 -11.08 -11.17 -1.91
C PRO A 11 -11.79 -9.83 -2.29
N PRO A 12 -13.05 -9.56 -1.90
CA PRO A 12 -13.68 -8.26 -2.15
C PRO A 12 -13.06 -7.07 -1.39
N GLU A 13 -12.51 -7.28 -0.19
CA GLU A 13 -11.87 -6.22 0.60
C GLU A 13 -10.52 -5.84 0.01
N LEU A 14 -9.78 -6.82 -0.49
CA LEU A 14 -8.52 -6.62 -1.18
C LEU A 14 -8.71 -5.84 -2.48
N GLN A 15 -9.75 -6.18 -3.25
CA GLN A 15 -10.09 -5.47 -4.47
C GLN A 15 -10.49 -4.01 -4.20
N ARG A 16 -11.35 -3.76 -3.21
CA ARG A 16 -11.71 -2.41 -2.76
C ARG A 16 -10.48 -1.61 -2.30
N THR A 17 -9.56 -2.26 -1.62
CA THR A 17 -8.31 -1.65 -1.17
C THR A 17 -7.46 -1.21 -2.36
N LEU A 18 -7.28 -2.07 -3.36
CA LEU A 18 -6.57 -1.71 -4.58
C LEU A 18 -7.26 -0.57 -5.34
N GLU A 19 -8.58 -0.62 -5.50
CA GLU A 19 -9.35 0.44 -6.18
C GLU A 19 -9.19 1.81 -5.50
N VAL A 20 -9.08 1.85 -4.17
CA VAL A 20 -8.93 3.10 -3.40
C VAL A 20 -7.49 3.61 -3.39
N TRP A 21 -6.51 2.73 -3.20
CA TRP A 21 -5.13 3.13 -2.92
C TRP A 21 -4.19 3.06 -4.13
N LEU A 22 -4.52 2.29 -5.17
CA LEU A 22 -3.71 2.21 -6.38
C LEU A 22 -3.61 3.56 -7.12
N PRO A 23 -4.68 4.37 -7.25
CA PRO A 23 -4.57 5.71 -7.84
C PRO A 23 -3.62 6.62 -7.05
N LEU A 24 -3.61 6.51 -5.72
CA LEU A 24 -2.68 7.26 -4.87
C LEU A 24 -1.24 6.81 -5.08
N ALA A 25 -0.99 5.50 -5.16
CA ALA A 25 0.33 4.94 -5.44
C ALA A 25 0.84 5.33 -6.84
N GLN A 26 -0.04 5.37 -7.84
CA GLN A 26 0.26 5.86 -9.19
C GLN A 26 0.63 7.34 -9.18
N HIS A 27 -0.15 8.18 -8.50
CA HIS A 27 0.15 9.60 -8.37
C HIS A 27 1.52 9.82 -7.70
N MET A 28 1.84 9.07 -6.65
CA MET A 28 3.14 9.13 -5.99
C MET A 28 4.29 8.65 -6.88
N ASN A 29 4.06 7.62 -7.69
CA ASN A 29 5.04 7.12 -8.67
C ASN A 29 5.43 8.21 -9.68
N GLU A 30 4.45 8.97 -10.17
CA GLU A 30 4.67 10.10 -11.07
C GLU A 30 5.34 11.27 -10.34
N LEU A 31 4.82 11.66 -9.17
CA LEU A 31 5.31 12.78 -8.38
C LEU A 31 6.77 12.61 -7.95
N HIS A 32 7.16 11.40 -7.55
CA HIS A 32 8.50 11.10 -7.06
C HIS A 32 9.42 10.48 -8.13
N GLY A 33 8.92 10.24 -9.34
CA GLY A 33 9.71 9.64 -10.42
C GLY A 33 10.24 8.24 -10.10
N TRP A 34 9.48 7.43 -9.35
CA TRP A 34 9.87 6.08 -8.94
C TRP A 34 10.03 5.11 -10.11
N ARG A 35 9.40 5.39 -11.26
CA ARG A 35 9.41 4.54 -12.47
C ARG A 35 8.99 3.09 -12.18
N ALA A 36 8.15 2.90 -11.16
CA ALA A 36 7.62 1.58 -10.80
C ALA A 36 6.57 1.13 -11.83
N SER A 37 6.57 -0.17 -12.14
CA SER A 37 5.54 -0.79 -12.97
C SER A 37 4.22 -0.92 -12.21
N ALA A 38 3.12 -1.14 -12.93
CA ALA A 38 1.81 -1.37 -12.32
C ALA A 38 1.85 -2.51 -11.28
N ALA A 39 2.50 -3.63 -11.61
CA ALA A 39 2.67 -4.76 -10.71
C ALA A 39 3.44 -4.40 -9.42
N GLN A 40 4.47 -3.56 -9.51
CA GLN A 40 5.23 -3.09 -8.35
C GLN A 40 4.38 -2.18 -7.44
N LEU A 41 3.51 -1.34 -8.03
CA LEU A 41 2.60 -0.49 -7.28
C LEU A 41 1.48 -1.30 -6.62
N GLU A 42 0.94 -2.31 -7.30
CA GLU A 42 -0.02 -3.24 -6.70
C GLU A 42 0.61 -3.99 -5.52
N GLN A 43 1.83 -4.50 -5.67
CA GLN A 43 2.55 -5.13 -4.57
C GLN A 43 2.79 -4.15 -3.41
N LEU A 44 3.18 -2.91 -3.70
CA LEU A 44 3.37 -1.85 -2.69
C LEU A 44 2.08 -1.60 -1.89
N VAL A 45 0.93 -1.52 -2.58
CA VAL A 45 -0.36 -1.36 -1.90
C VAL A 45 -0.68 -2.59 -1.07
N LEU A 46 -0.51 -3.80 -1.61
CA LEU A 46 -0.82 -5.05 -0.92
C LEU A 46 -0.02 -5.23 0.37
N ILE A 47 1.27 -4.88 0.38
CA ILE A 47 2.09 -4.95 1.60
C ILE A 47 1.73 -3.89 2.63
N THR A 48 1.16 -2.76 2.20
CA THR A 48 0.76 -1.65 3.07
C THR A 48 -0.69 -1.75 3.54
N THR A 49 -1.53 -2.55 2.87
CA THR A 49 -2.93 -2.84 3.22
C THR A 49 -3.20 -3.01 4.72
N PRO A 50 -2.47 -3.87 5.47
CA PRO A 50 -2.75 -4.05 6.90
C PRO A 50 -2.54 -2.77 7.72
N MET A 51 -1.67 -1.87 7.29
CA MET A 51 -1.40 -0.59 7.94
C MET A 51 -2.35 0.51 7.42
N LEU A 52 -2.74 0.47 6.15
CA LEU A 52 -3.70 1.40 5.54
C LEU A 52 -5.09 1.30 6.18
N GLY A 53 -5.49 0.11 6.66
CA GLY A 53 -6.77 -0.07 7.34
C GLY A 53 -6.96 0.77 8.62
N GLY A 54 -5.86 1.26 9.21
CA GLY A 54 -5.89 2.16 10.39
C GLY A 54 -5.75 3.64 10.06
N ILE A 55 -5.42 4.00 8.82
CA ILE A 55 -5.09 5.38 8.45
C ILE A 55 -6.35 6.16 8.11
N ARG A 56 -6.50 7.33 8.74
CA ARG A 56 -7.64 8.24 8.53
C ARG A 56 -7.28 9.50 7.75
N SER A 57 -6.01 9.67 7.40
CA SER A 57 -5.48 10.85 6.72
C SER A 57 -4.78 10.48 5.41
N ALA A 58 -5.03 11.24 4.36
CA ALA A 58 -4.36 11.06 3.07
C ALA A 58 -2.85 11.26 3.19
N SER A 59 -2.40 12.20 4.04
CA SER A 59 -0.97 12.48 4.26
C SER A 59 -0.25 11.30 4.93
N ASP A 60 -0.90 10.63 5.88
CA ASP A 60 -0.34 9.46 6.55
C ASP A 60 -0.23 8.27 5.59
N ALA A 61 -1.22 8.11 4.70
CA ALA A 61 -1.18 7.09 3.66
C ALA A 61 -0.04 7.34 2.67
N GLN A 62 0.17 8.60 2.26
CA GLN A 62 1.30 8.99 1.42
C GLN A 62 2.64 8.70 2.11
N ALA A 63 2.78 9.07 3.38
CA ALA A 63 4.00 8.82 4.15
C ALA A 63 4.30 7.31 4.26
N LEU A 64 3.26 6.51 4.53
CA LEU A 64 3.38 5.04 4.60
C LEU A 64 3.80 4.44 3.25
N LEU A 65 3.17 4.84 2.16
CA LEU A 65 3.51 4.37 0.81
C LEU A 65 4.95 4.74 0.44
N TYR A 66 5.36 5.98 0.72
CA TYR A 66 6.73 6.45 0.48
C TYR A 66 7.75 5.64 1.28
N TYR A 67 7.52 5.48 2.58
CA TYR A 67 8.40 4.71 3.46
C TYR A 67 8.51 3.26 3.00
N SER A 68 7.39 2.64 2.64
CA SER A 68 7.33 1.25 2.21
C SER A 68 8.06 1.05 0.88
N TYR A 69 7.86 1.97 -0.08
CA TYR A 69 8.59 1.95 -1.35
C TYR A 69 10.10 2.11 -1.12
N ALA A 70 10.52 3.09 -0.32
CA ALA A 70 11.92 3.30 0.02
C ALA A 70 12.52 2.07 0.70
N ARG A 71 11.80 1.42 1.61
CA ARG A 71 12.28 0.20 2.27
C ARG A 71 12.44 -0.97 1.29
N MET A 72 11.52 -1.14 0.35
CA MET A 72 11.50 -2.28 -0.58
C MET A 72 12.56 -2.15 -1.68
N TYR A 73 12.74 -0.93 -2.21
CA TYR A 73 13.52 -0.70 -3.43
C TYR A 73 14.79 0.13 -3.20
N ARG A 74 14.93 0.81 -2.06
CA ARG A 74 16.12 1.62 -1.72
C ARG A 74 17.12 0.87 -0.83
N GLY A 75 16.87 -0.40 -0.54
CA GLY A 75 17.76 -1.30 0.20
C GLY A 75 18.86 -1.97 -0.63
N THR A 76 18.98 -1.67 -1.93
CA THR A 76 20.11 -2.09 -2.78
C THR A 76 21.05 -0.91 -3.00
N LEU A 77 21.94 -0.68 -2.03
CA LEU A 77 23.18 0.08 -2.19
C LEU A 77 24.34 -0.83 -1.80
#